data_AF-A0A7V3AGA0-F1
#
_entry.id   AF-A0A7V3AGA0-F1
#
_cell.length_a   1.000
_cell.length_b   1.000
_cell.length_c   1.000
_cell.angle_alpha   90.00
_cell.angle_beta   90.00
_cell.angle_gamma   90.00
#
_symmetry.space_group_name_H-M   'P 1'
#
loop_
_entity.id
_entity.type
_entity.pdbx_description
1 polymer ?
#
loop_
_entity_poly.entity_id
_entity_poly.type
_entity_poly.pdbx_seq_one_letter_code
_entity_poly.pdbx_strand_id
1 'polypeptide(L)'
;MPIDKLIPIGLNLCKPLVRSGAAKEYWQARDWSKLEARRVAIVACHFLRNTFWATQTVGALQRRFPRAELFAITRPAAVDLWNGWLMPDRILGAPEVGGDANPEKSSWFSLIHRAKQFRSRGFDLAIDLTGSRCSALLCFWMRAGCSIGFGGGDLSWMYSHVVALEEHSQHKSEEPFRVIRPLMGAQAPSAPAIPRPPMPTCPLDQISREVGIKGPPFFILVPGAGSKDKEWSPDSFVRAGKLLAEKGQIIVAGSPDQAALCQRVAHSITNAKICLAPVGRVAALLQACNGVLSNDTGLAHLAAAYGRKVVVVFKDTDPAFYAPLGPKGCVHTFKDYDRVEVVAAPLLS
;
A
#
# COMPACT_ATOMS: atom_id res chain seq x y z
N MET A 1 28.52 26.60 8.66
CA MET A 1 27.53 27.70 8.74
C MET A 1 26.33 27.18 9.51
N PRO A 2 25.95 27.80 10.64
CA PRO A 2 24.76 27.37 11.39
C PRO A 2 23.47 27.69 10.60
N ILE A 3 22.46 26.81 10.74
CA ILE A 3 21.18 26.76 10.00
C ILE A 3 20.28 27.98 10.26
N ASP A 4 20.67 28.83 11.21
CA ASP A 4 19.88 29.88 11.82
C ASP A 4 19.66 31.11 10.90
N LYS A 5 20.28 31.14 9.71
CA LYS A 5 20.26 32.30 8.79
C LYS A 5 19.38 32.14 7.54
N LEU A 6 18.52 31.11 7.45
CA LEU A 6 17.69 30.85 6.26
C LEU A 6 16.18 31.08 6.44
N ILE A 7 15.75 31.91 7.40
CA ILE A 7 14.33 32.27 7.55
C ILE A 7 14.08 33.65 6.90
N PRO A 8 13.37 33.75 5.76
CA PRO A 8 12.83 35.02 5.30
C PRO A 8 11.72 35.47 6.25
N ILE A 9 11.94 36.63 6.84
CA ILE A 9 11.03 37.36 7.73
C ILE A 9 9.76 37.70 6.94
N GLY A 10 8.58 37.32 7.44
CA GLY A 10 7.28 37.67 6.84
C GLY A 10 6.15 36.65 6.93
N LEU A 11 6.23 35.64 7.80
CA LEU A 11 5.11 34.75 8.12
C LEU A 11 4.63 35.05 9.54
N ASN A 12 3.34 35.34 9.71
CA ASN A 12 2.64 35.18 10.99
C ASN A 12 2.64 33.68 11.34
N LEU A 13 3.78 33.19 11.83
CA LEU A 13 3.95 31.86 12.38
C LEU A 13 3.37 31.89 13.79
N CYS A 14 2.39 31.03 14.06
CA CYS A 14 2.10 30.62 15.44
C CYS A 14 3.43 30.23 16.10
N LYS A 15 3.78 30.91 17.20
CA LYS A 15 5.09 30.77 17.87
C LYS A 15 5.30 29.33 18.37
N PRO A 16 6.48 28.72 18.16
CA PRO A 16 6.82 27.44 18.75
C PRO A 16 7.08 27.60 20.26
N LEU A 17 6.48 26.73 21.09
CA LEU A 17 6.65 26.68 22.54
C LEU A 17 7.41 25.40 22.89
N VAL A 18 8.58 25.63 23.49
CA VAL A 18 9.43 24.80 24.37
C VAL A 18 9.40 23.27 24.24
N ARG A 19 10.61 22.74 23.97
CA ARG A 19 11.02 21.33 23.99
C ARG A 19 10.99 20.76 25.41
N SER A 20 10.21 19.71 25.65
CA SER A 20 10.54 18.69 26.68
C SER A 20 9.98 17.32 26.26
N GLY A 21 10.79 16.29 26.48
CA GLY A 21 10.62 14.93 25.98
C GLY A 21 9.39 14.18 26.50
N ALA A 22 9.22 12.98 25.92
CA ALA A 22 8.01 12.16 25.85
C ALA A 22 7.02 12.64 24.78
N ALA A 23 6.53 11.70 23.97
CA ALA A 23 5.61 11.92 22.86
C ALA A 23 4.34 12.63 23.34
N LYS A 24 4.35 13.96 23.25
CA LYS A 24 3.20 14.81 23.53
C LYS A 24 2.53 15.13 22.21
N GLU A 25 1.21 14.96 22.14
CA GLU A 25 0.39 15.54 21.09
C GLU A 25 0.72 17.03 21.01
N TYR A 26 1.46 17.43 19.98
CA TYR A 26 1.85 18.82 19.80
C TYR A 26 0.72 19.56 19.09
N TRP A 27 0.27 20.64 19.74
CA TRP A 27 -0.60 21.73 19.24
C TRP A 27 -2.12 21.56 19.39
N GLN A 28 -2.73 22.66 19.84
CA GLN A 28 -4.11 22.84 20.31
C GLN A 28 -5.15 22.04 19.52
N ALA A 29 -6.18 21.56 20.24
CA ALA A 29 -7.37 20.93 19.69
C ALA A 29 -7.98 21.79 18.58
N ARG A 30 -7.56 21.53 17.34
CA ARG A 30 -8.17 22.10 16.16
C ARG A 30 -9.57 21.51 16.09
N ASP A 31 -10.58 22.36 15.96
CA ASP A 31 -11.93 21.89 15.71
C ASP A 31 -12.00 21.33 14.29
N TRP A 32 -11.65 20.05 14.16
CA TRP A 32 -11.61 19.32 12.89
C TRP A 32 -12.98 19.25 12.22
N SER A 33 -14.07 19.48 12.95
CA SER A 33 -15.42 19.53 12.38
C SER A 33 -15.59 20.73 11.43
N LYS A 34 -14.86 21.82 11.66
CA LYS A 34 -14.93 23.07 10.87
C LYS A 34 -13.90 23.15 9.76
N LEU A 35 -12.98 22.18 9.66
CA LEU A 35 -12.03 22.16 8.55
C LEU A 35 -12.79 21.91 7.24
N GLU A 36 -12.65 22.84 6.30
CA GLU A 36 -13.03 22.65 4.91
C GLU A 36 -11.76 22.50 4.07
N ALA A 37 -11.78 21.54 3.15
CA ALA A 37 -10.70 21.35 2.18
C ALA A 37 -11.33 21.11 0.80
N ARG A 38 -10.82 21.82 -0.21
CA ARG A 38 -11.20 21.62 -1.62
C ARG A 38 -10.15 20.79 -2.35
N ARG A 39 -8.89 20.84 -1.93
CA ARG A 39 -7.80 20.04 -2.50
C ARG A 39 -7.03 19.33 -1.40
N VAL A 40 -7.07 18.00 -1.43
CA VAL A 40 -6.44 17.14 -0.42
C VAL A 40 -5.35 16.30 -1.09
N ALA A 41 -4.11 16.42 -0.62
CA ALA A 41 -3.03 15.53 -1.00
C ALA A 41 -2.94 14.35 -0.02
N ILE A 42 -2.91 13.14 -0.54
CA ILE A 42 -2.72 11.89 0.20
C ILE A 42 -1.33 11.36 -0.17
N VAL A 43 -0.36 11.48 0.74
CA VAL A 43 1.01 11.00 0.52
C VAL A 43 1.10 9.55 0.96
N ALA A 44 1.10 8.64 -0.02
CA ALA A 44 1.06 7.19 0.17
C ALA A 44 2.17 6.55 -0.68
N CYS A 45 3.41 6.77 -0.29
CA CYS A 45 4.62 6.30 -0.97
C CYS A 45 5.14 4.98 -0.36
N HIS A 46 4.21 4.10 0.00
CA HIS A 46 4.54 2.80 0.56
C HIS A 46 4.76 1.73 -0.51
N PHE A 47 5.02 0.49 -0.05
CA PHE A 47 4.86 -0.68 -0.88
C PHE A 47 3.39 -0.92 -1.26
N LEU A 48 3.22 -1.79 -2.26
CA LEU A 48 1.94 -2.13 -2.87
C LEU A 48 0.86 -2.52 -1.84
N ARG A 49 1.22 -3.34 -0.85
CA ARG A 49 0.33 -3.75 0.26
C ARG A 49 -0.22 -2.56 1.04
N ASN A 50 0.65 -1.70 1.52
CA ASN A 50 0.25 -0.57 2.36
C ASN A 50 -0.49 0.49 1.54
N THR A 51 -0.18 0.62 0.25
CA THR A 51 -0.98 1.42 -0.69
C THR A 51 -2.42 0.92 -0.75
N PHE A 52 -2.62 -0.39 -0.74
CA PHE A 52 -3.95 -0.98 -0.73
C PHE A 52 -4.76 -0.59 0.52
N TRP A 53 -4.16 -0.68 1.71
CA TRP A 53 -4.80 -0.23 2.95
C TRP A 53 -5.02 1.28 2.98
N ALA A 54 -4.07 2.06 2.43
CA ALA A 54 -4.21 3.51 2.30
C ALA A 54 -5.43 3.90 1.47
N THR A 55 -5.82 3.12 0.46
CA THR A 55 -7.00 3.45 -0.37
C THR A 55 -8.32 3.42 0.41
N GLN A 56 -8.38 2.71 1.54
CA GLN A 56 -9.57 2.71 2.38
C GLN A 56 -9.87 4.10 2.98
N THR A 57 -8.81 4.89 3.18
CA THR A 57 -8.92 6.28 3.64
C THR A 57 -9.62 7.17 2.62
N VAL A 58 -9.52 6.85 1.32
CA VAL A 58 -10.12 7.63 0.23
C VAL A 58 -11.62 7.71 0.40
N GLY A 59 -12.30 6.57 0.63
CA GLY A 59 -13.76 6.57 0.81
C GLY A 59 -14.21 7.35 2.05
N ALA A 60 -13.42 7.32 3.11
CA ALA A 60 -13.69 8.12 4.32
C ALA A 60 -13.50 9.62 4.06
N LEU A 61 -12.43 10.00 3.37
CA LEU A 61 -12.16 11.38 2.97
C LEU A 61 -13.20 11.91 1.98
N GLN A 62 -13.68 11.09 1.04
CA GLN A 62 -14.78 11.46 0.13
C GLN A 62 -16.09 11.73 0.90
N ARG A 63 -16.39 10.96 1.94
CA ARG A 63 -17.56 11.24 2.81
C ARG A 63 -17.36 12.51 3.64
N ARG A 64 -16.16 12.72 4.17
CA ARG A 64 -15.83 13.90 4.99
C ARG A 64 -15.78 15.20 4.18
N PHE A 65 -15.28 15.12 2.95
CA PHE A 65 -15.07 16.24 2.05
C PHE A 65 -15.67 15.92 0.66
N PRO A 66 -17.01 15.89 0.52
CA PRO A 66 -17.67 15.43 -0.72
C PRO A 66 -17.41 16.31 -1.94
N ARG A 67 -16.96 17.55 -1.72
CA ARG A 67 -16.59 18.51 -2.78
C ARG A 67 -15.09 18.61 -3.01
N ALA A 68 -14.26 17.84 -2.29
CA ALA A 68 -12.82 17.90 -2.43
C ALA A 68 -12.33 17.09 -3.63
N GLU A 69 -11.35 17.66 -4.33
CA GLU A 69 -10.47 16.94 -5.22
C GLU A 69 -9.39 16.23 -4.37
N LEU A 70 -9.40 14.90 -4.41
CA LEU A 70 -8.39 14.09 -3.74
C LEU A 70 -7.28 13.76 -4.72
N PHE A 71 -6.03 13.99 -4.32
CA PHE A 71 -4.83 13.69 -5.08
C PHE A 71 -4.01 12.66 -4.33
N ALA A 72 -3.56 11.62 -5.01
CA ALA A 72 -2.63 10.66 -4.44
C ALA A 72 -1.21 10.99 -4.89
N ILE A 73 -0.30 11.15 -3.93
CA ILE A 73 1.14 11.19 -4.20
C ILE A 73 1.68 9.81 -3.86
N THR A 74 2.21 9.11 -4.85
CA THR A 74 2.58 7.70 -4.71
C THR A 74 3.81 7.33 -5.52
N ARG A 75 4.28 6.09 -5.33
CA ARG A 75 5.39 5.53 -6.10
C ARG A 75 4.92 5.15 -7.51
N PRO A 76 5.79 5.24 -8.54
CA PRO A 76 5.43 4.85 -9.91
C PRO A 76 4.79 3.46 -10.01
N ALA A 77 5.33 2.47 -9.29
CA ALA A 77 4.82 1.09 -9.29
C ALA A 77 3.39 0.94 -8.72
N ALA A 78 2.89 1.94 -8.00
CA ALA A 78 1.57 1.93 -7.38
C ALA A 78 0.56 2.82 -8.13
N VAL A 79 0.98 3.61 -9.13
CA VAL A 79 0.10 4.51 -9.89
C VAL A 79 -1.09 3.75 -10.48
N ASP A 80 -0.84 2.58 -11.07
CA ASP A 80 -1.89 1.75 -11.67
C ASP A 80 -2.94 1.26 -10.68
N LEU A 81 -2.57 1.08 -9.41
CA LEU A 81 -3.56 0.77 -8.38
C LEU A 81 -4.50 1.96 -8.21
N TRP A 82 -3.94 3.16 -8.01
CA TRP A 82 -4.73 4.35 -7.72
C TRP A 82 -5.76 4.71 -8.80
N ASN A 83 -5.53 4.31 -10.06
CA ASN A 83 -6.47 4.50 -11.17
C ASN A 83 -7.87 3.90 -10.91
N GLY A 84 -7.98 2.91 -10.02
CA GLY A 84 -9.28 2.33 -9.64
C GLY A 84 -10.10 3.17 -8.66
N TRP A 85 -9.50 4.19 -8.03
CA TRP A 85 -10.15 5.03 -7.02
C TRP A 85 -10.12 6.52 -7.36
N LEU A 86 -9.10 6.98 -8.10
CA LEU A 86 -8.90 8.36 -8.50
C LEU A 86 -8.68 8.45 -10.01
N MET A 87 -9.03 9.60 -10.59
CA MET A 87 -8.72 9.88 -12.00
C MET A 87 -7.21 9.99 -12.21
N PRO A 88 -6.69 9.58 -13.39
CA PRO A 88 -5.24 9.58 -13.66
C PRO A 88 -4.53 10.91 -13.41
N ASP A 89 -5.17 12.05 -13.71
CA ASP A 89 -4.63 13.41 -13.51
C ASP A 89 -4.47 13.80 -12.03
N ARG A 90 -5.13 13.04 -11.13
CA ARG A 90 -5.07 13.20 -9.67
C ARG A 90 -4.03 12.29 -9.01
N ILE A 91 -3.30 11.49 -9.80
CA ILE A 91 -2.28 10.58 -9.30
C ILE A 91 -0.91 11.13 -9.67
N LEU A 92 -0.15 11.50 -8.67
CA LEU A 92 1.13 12.19 -8.78
C LEU A 92 2.26 11.23 -8.42
N GLY A 93 3.12 10.91 -9.39
CA GLY A 93 4.30 10.08 -9.17
C GLY A 93 5.40 10.84 -8.42
N ALA A 94 5.87 10.26 -7.32
CA ALA A 94 6.97 10.79 -6.52
C ALA A 94 8.03 9.71 -6.23
N PRO A 95 8.89 9.36 -7.21
CA PRO A 95 9.97 8.38 -6.99
C PRO A 95 10.99 8.84 -5.94
N GLU A 96 11.01 10.14 -5.62
CA GLU A 96 11.88 10.75 -4.62
C GLU A 96 11.37 10.59 -3.17
N VAL A 97 10.34 9.78 -2.94
CA VAL A 97 9.84 9.53 -1.59
C VAL A 97 10.13 8.08 -1.19
N GLY A 98 10.98 7.95 -0.17
CA GLY A 98 11.24 6.70 0.53
C GLY A 98 9.98 6.10 1.14
N GLY A 99 9.99 4.78 1.31
CA GLY A 99 8.91 3.99 1.88
C GLY A 99 9.47 3.02 2.89
N ASP A 100 8.61 2.27 3.57
CA ASP A 100 8.88 1.68 4.90
C ASP A 100 10.10 0.74 4.98
N ALA A 101 10.51 0.08 3.89
CA ALA A 101 11.66 -0.83 3.83
C ALA A 101 12.87 -0.25 3.09
N ASN A 102 12.74 0.93 2.50
CA ASN A 102 13.87 1.66 1.91
C ASN A 102 13.64 3.17 2.08
N PRO A 103 13.87 3.68 3.31
CA PRO A 103 13.40 5.00 3.71
C PRO A 103 14.17 6.15 3.08
N GLU A 104 15.39 5.96 2.55
CA GLU A 104 16.29 7.07 2.20
C GLU A 104 17.21 6.78 1.00
N LYS A 105 16.67 6.83 -0.23
CA LYS A 105 17.52 6.87 -1.46
C LYS A 105 17.36 8.16 -2.26
N SER A 106 16.69 9.15 -1.68
CA SER A 106 16.20 10.30 -2.44
C SER A 106 17.10 11.50 -2.23
N SER A 107 17.48 12.17 -3.33
CA SER A 107 18.22 13.42 -3.25
C SER A 107 17.31 14.53 -2.68
N TRP A 108 17.81 15.27 -1.70
CA TRP A 108 17.06 16.38 -1.11
C TRP A 108 16.70 17.44 -2.15
N PHE A 109 17.57 17.69 -3.14
CA PHE A 109 17.29 18.63 -4.23
C PHE A 109 16.13 18.16 -5.12
N SER A 110 16.09 16.87 -5.44
CA SER A 110 14.99 16.31 -6.24
C SER A 110 13.69 16.31 -5.45
N LEU A 111 13.73 16.06 -4.14
CA LEU A 111 12.57 16.14 -3.26
C LEU A 111 12.02 17.58 -3.17
N ILE A 112 12.88 18.59 -3.02
CA ILE A 112 12.48 20.01 -3.05
C ILE A 112 11.87 20.37 -4.40
N HIS A 113 12.50 19.96 -5.50
CA HIS A 113 12.00 20.23 -6.84
C HIS A 113 10.60 19.63 -7.03
N ARG A 114 10.41 18.37 -6.62
CA ARG A 114 9.12 17.68 -6.66
C ARG A 114 8.08 18.36 -5.77
N ALA A 115 8.44 18.74 -4.55
CA ALA A 115 7.57 19.48 -3.65
C ALA A 115 7.12 20.82 -4.24
N LYS A 116 8.03 21.56 -4.91
CA LYS A 116 7.69 22.80 -5.63
C LYS A 116 6.72 22.56 -6.79
N GLN A 117 6.88 21.47 -7.55
CA GLN A 117 5.92 21.09 -8.59
C GLN A 117 4.54 20.82 -8.00
N PHE A 118 4.46 20.09 -6.89
CA PHE A 118 3.20 19.77 -6.22
C PHE A 118 2.58 20.98 -5.53
N ARG A 119 3.40 21.91 -5.02
CA ARG A 119 2.93 23.18 -4.43
C ARG A 119 2.07 23.99 -5.41
N SER A 120 2.37 23.94 -6.71
CA SER A 120 1.56 24.63 -7.72
C SER A 120 0.09 24.15 -7.77
N ARG A 121 -0.22 22.96 -7.23
CA ARG A 121 -1.58 22.44 -7.14
C ARG A 121 -2.43 23.12 -6.05
N GLY A 122 -1.82 23.82 -5.09
CA GLY A 122 -2.52 24.59 -4.07
C GLY A 122 -3.35 23.72 -3.13
N PHE A 123 -2.71 22.78 -2.43
CA PHE A 123 -3.40 21.89 -1.49
C PHE A 123 -3.82 22.62 -0.21
N ASP A 124 -5.06 22.43 0.22
CA ASP A 124 -5.55 22.93 1.50
C ASP A 124 -5.11 22.02 2.64
N LEU A 125 -5.03 20.72 2.35
CA LEU A 125 -4.71 19.68 3.31
C LEU A 125 -3.76 18.65 2.69
N ALA A 126 -2.70 18.30 3.41
CA ALA A 126 -1.84 17.17 3.11
C ALA A 126 -1.94 16.12 4.22
N ILE A 127 -2.13 14.86 3.85
CA ILE A 127 -2.25 13.73 4.77
C ILE A 127 -1.14 12.75 4.43
N ASP A 128 -0.17 12.61 5.32
CA ASP A 128 0.94 11.69 5.16
C ASP A 128 0.63 10.36 5.81
N LEU A 129 0.35 9.37 4.95
CA LEU A 129 0.13 7.99 5.37
C LEU A 129 1.45 7.22 5.46
N THR A 130 2.53 7.74 4.85
CA THR A 130 3.84 7.10 4.76
C THR A 130 4.64 7.21 6.05
N GLY A 131 4.66 8.40 6.66
CA GLY A 131 5.36 8.61 7.92
C GLY A 131 6.89 8.49 7.84
N SER A 132 7.49 8.64 6.66
CA SER A 132 8.95 8.63 6.49
C SER A 132 9.55 10.03 6.58
N ARG A 133 10.87 10.12 6.76
CA ARG A 133 11.58 11.42 6.75
C ARG A 133 11.41 12.16 5.42
N CYS A 134 11.46 11.45 4.30
CA CYS A 134 11.25 12.04 2.98
C CYS A 134 9.80 12.50 2.77
N SER A 135 8.81 11.76 3.26
CA SER A 135 7.39 12.15 3.11
C SER A 135 7.03 13.35 3.99
N ALA A 136 7.59 13.43 5.21
CA ALA A 136 7.47 14.61 6.07
C ALA A 136 8.02 15.88 5.40
N LEU A 137 9.22 15.78 4.82
CA LEU A 137 9.85 16.90 4.11
C LEU A 137 9.12 17.28 2.82
N LEU A 138 8.58 16.29 2.10
CA LEU A 138 7.70 16.57 0.98
C LEU A 138 6.49 17.39 1.43
N CYS A 139 5.80 16.98 2.49
CA CYS A 139 4.64 17.69 3.04
C CYS A 139 5.01 19.12 3.46
N PHE A 140 6.15 19.28 4.13
CA PHE A 140 6.65 20.59 4.57
C PHE A 140 6.90 21.55 3.40
N TRP A 141 7.60 21.08 2.35
CA TRP A 141 7.94 21.92 1.20
C TRP A 141 6.79 22.09 0.19
N MET A 142 5.83 21.16 0.17
CA MET A 142 4.58 21.30 -0.58
C MET A 142 3.74 22.47 -0.05
N ARG A 143 3.88 22.79 1.25
CA ARG A 143 3.24 23.94 1.92
C ARG A 143 1.72 23.96 1.75
N ALA A 144 1.08 22.83 2.00
CA ALA A 144 -0.38 22.79 2.13
C ALA A 144 -0.85 23.70 3.27
N GLY A 145 -2.10 24.16 3.22
CA GLY A 145 -2.68 24.99 4.30
C GLY A 145 -2.69 24.30 5.67
N CYS A 146 -2.72 22.97 5.68
CA CYS A 146 -2.56 22.12 6.84
C CYS A 146 -1.90 20.80 6.42
N SER A 147 -1.07 20.21 7.28
CA SER A 147 -0.56 18.85 7.11
C SER A 147 -0.78 17.98 8.34
N ILE A 148 -1.09 16.70 8.12
CA ILE A 148 -1.29 15.69 9.17
C ILE A 148 -0.39 14.51 8.86
N GLY A 149 0.34 14.01 9.85
CA GLY A 149 1.17 12.81 9.72
C GLY A 149 1.37 12.12 11.06
N PHE A 150 2.17 11.06 11.07
CA PHE A 150 2.53 10.36 12.30
C PHE A 150 3.53 11.14 13.17
N GLY A 151 3.33 11.09 14.48
CA GLY A 151 4.28 11.56 15.48
C GLY A 151 5.41 10.56 15.74
N GLY A 152 6.42 10.99 16.50
CA GLY A 152 7.50 10.11 16.97
C GLY A 152 8.75 10.07 16.07
N GLY A 153 8.65 10.52 14.82
CA GLY A 153 9.82 10.71 13.95
C GLY A 153 10.53 12.05 14.16
N ASP A 154 11.83 12.12 13.86
CA ASP A 154 12.68 13.31 14.01
C ASP A 154 12.18 14.56 13.28
N LEU A 155 11.39 14.36 12.22
CA LEU A 155 10.83 15.42 11.38
C LEU A 155 9.32 15.62 11.58
N SER A 156 8.73 14.97 12.59
CA SER A 156 7.29 15.08 12.88
C SER A 156 6.84 16.51 13.21
N TRP A 157 7.74 17.36 13.73
CA TRP A 157 7.50 18.78 13.97
C TRP A 157 7.21 19.59 12.68
N MET A 158 7.48 19.03 11.50
CA MET A 158 7.19 19.67 10.22
C MET A 158 5.73 19.53 9.80
N TYR A 159 4.97 18.63 10.42
CA TYR A 159 3.53 18.58 10.21
C TYR A 159 2.81 19.67 10.99
N SER A 160 1.68 20.14 10.47
CA SER A 160 0.81 21.02 11.27
C SER A 160 0.21 20.25 12.46
N HIS A 161 -0.10 18.97 12.27
CA HIS A 161 -0.63 18.09 13.29
C HIS A 161 0.00 16.70 13.21
N VAL A 162 0.27 16.14 14.39
CA VAL A 162 0.84 14.80 14.54
C VAL A 162 -0.16 13.88 15.21
N VAL A 163 -0.29 12.67 14.70
CA VAL A 163 -1.07 11.60 15.31
C VAL A 163 -0.10 10.64 16.00
N ALA A 164 -0.30 10.37 17.29
CA ALA A 164 0.53 9.45 18.03
C ALA A 164 0.46 8.03 17.44
N LEU A 165 1.60 7.35 17.35
CA LEU A 165 1.65 5.93 17.06
C LEU A 165 1.31 5.18 18.35
N GLU A 166 0.10 4.64 18.45
CA GLU A 166 -0.26 3.73 19.54
C GLU A 166 0.44 2.38 19.34
N GLU A 167 1.13 1.88 20.36
CA GLU A 167 1.88 0.60 20.34
C GLU A 167 0.98 -0.63 20.08
N HIS A 168 -0.33 -0.51 20.27
CA HIS A 168 -1.27 -1.63 20.36
C HIS A 168 -2.13 -1.85 19.09
N SER A 169 -1.61 -1.57 17.89
CA SER A 169 -2.35 -1.96 16.67
C SER A 169 -2.53 -3.46 16.57
N GLN A 170 -3.77 -3.94 16.55
CA GLN A 170 -4.06 -5.35 16.30
C GLN A 170 -3.67 -5.73 14.87
N HIS A 171 -3.95 -4.86 13.88
CA HIS A 171 -3.57 -5.09 12.48
C HIS A 171 -3.01 -3.82 11.81
N LYS A 172 -1.96 -3.96 10.97
CA LYS A 172 -1.25 -2.82 10.36
C LYS A 172 -2.07 -2.06 9.31
N SER A 173 -3.12 -2.65 8.79
CA SER A 173 -4.07 -1.96 7.90
C SER A 173 -4.83 -0.82 8.57
N GLU A 174 -4.83 -0.74 9.90
CA GLU A 174 -5.45 0.37 10.63
C GLU A 174 -4.62 1.65 10.58
N GLU A 175 -3.30 1.56 10.35
CA GLU A 175 -2.40 2.70 10.43
C GLU A 175 -2.80 3.86 9.50
N PRO A 176 -3.10 3.64 8.20
CA PRO A 176 -3.54 4.73 7.34
C PRO A 176 -4.81 5.44 7.85
N PHE A 177 -5.74 4.70 8.47
CA PHE A 177 -6.94 5.29 9.04
C PHE A 177 -6.68 6.11 10.30
N ARG A 178 -5.66 5.74 11.10
CA ARG A 178 -5.33 6.48 12.32
C ARG A 178 -4.95 7.92 12.02
N VAL A 179 -4.15 8.14 10.98
CA VAL A 179 -3.74 9.50 10.56
C VAL A 179 -4.95 10.39 10.29
N ILE A 180 -6.03 9.83 9.73
CA ILE A 180 -7.24 10.58 9.39
C ILE A 180 -8.29 10.57 10.51
N ARG A 181 -8.08 9.85 11.61
CA ARG A 181 -9.04 9.77 12.74
C ARG A 181 -9.44 11.14 13.28
N PRO A 182 -8.52 12.11 13.47
CA PRO A 182 -8.90 13.45 13.93
C PRO A 182 -9.89 14.14 12.99
N LEU A 183 -9.79 13.89 11.68
CA LEU A 183 -10.71 14.44 10.67
C LEU A 183 -12.11 13.83 10.72
N MET A 184 -12.21 12.62 11.30
CA MET A 184 -13.42 11.81 11.25
C MET A 184 -14.25 11.85 12.54
N GLY A 185 -13.63 12.15 13.68
CA GLY A 185 -14.33 12.19 14.97
C GLY A 185 -15.07 10.88 15.23
N ALA A 186 -16.36 10.97 15.59
CA ALA A 186 -17.23 9.82 15.85
C ALA A 186 -17.52 8.93 14.62
N GLN A 187 -17.19 9.38 13.41
CA GLN A 187 -17.39 8.61 12.17
C GLN A 187 -16.18 7.73 11.81
N ALA A 188 -15.15 7.70 12.66
CA ALA A 188 -14.00 6.82 12.45
C ALA A 188 -14.45 5.34 12.54
N PRO A 189 -14.14 4.49 11.53
CA PRO A 189 -14.42 3.06 11.61
C PRO A 189 -13.71 2.43 12.82
N SER A 190 -14.40 1.52 13.50
CA SER A 190 -13.90 0.84 14.71
C SER A 190 -13.01 -0.38 14.43
N ALA A 191 -12.91 -0.82 13.17
CA ALA A 191 -12.24 -2.07 12.82
C ALA A 191 -11.62 -2.02 11.41
N PRO A 192 -10.62 -2.88 11.13
CA PRO A 192 -10.11 -3.06 9.78
C PRO A 192 -11.24 -3.54 8.86
N ALA A 193 -11.58 -2.72 7.86
CA ALA A 193 -12.51 -3.11 6.81
C ALA A 193 -11.77 -3.93 5.73
N ILE A 194 -12.49 -4.70 4.94
CA ILE A 194 -11.93 -5.24 3.69
C ILE A 194 -11.78 -4.05 2.73
N PRO A 195 -10.59 -3.76 2.19
CA PRO A 195 -10.44 -2.67 1.24
C PRO A 195 -11.22 -2.98 -0.05
N ARG A 196 -11.91 -1.98 -0.59
CA ARG A 196 -12.57 -2.12 -1.90
C ARG A 196 -11.48 -2.28 -2.96
N PRO A 197 -11.39 -3.40 -3.69
CA PRO A 197 -10.36 -3.56 -4.69
C PRO A 197 -10.57 -2.60 -5.89
N PRO A 198 -9.50 -2.18 -6.58
CA PRO A 198 -9.60 -1.35 -7.77
C PRO A 198 -10.23 -2.14 -8.91
N MET A 199 -10.63 -1.46 -9.98
CA MET A 199 -10.96 -2.15 -11.22
C MET A 199 -9.65 -2.54 -11.94
N PRO A 200 -9.60 -3.72 -12.60
CA PRO A 200 -8.48 -4.06 -13.47
C PRO A 200 -8.28 -3.03 -14.58
N THR A 201 -7.03 -2.76 -14.95
CA THR A 201 -6.68 -1.80 -16.02
C THR A 201 -6.68 -2.44 -17.41
N CYS A 202 -6.95 -3.74 -17.50
CA CYS A 202 -6.99 -4.50 -18.73
C CYS A 202 -8.14 -5.53 -18.67
N PRO A 203 -8.89 -5.73 -19.77
CA PRO A 203 -9.89 -6.80 -19.87
C PRO A 203 -9.28 -8.19 -19.62
N LEU A 204 -10.06 -9.07 -18.98
CA LEU A 204 -9.63 -10.44 -18.68
C LEU A 204 -9.27 -11.24 -19.95
N ASP A 205 -10.05 -11.11 -21.02
CA ASP A 205 -9.84 -11.83 -22.28
C ASP A 205 -8.52 -11.44 -22.96
N GLN A 206 -8.13 -10.18 -22.86
CA GLN A 206 -6.89 -9.68 -23.42
C GLN A 206 -5.69 -10.30 -22.68
N ILE A 207 -5.60 -10.13 -21.37
CA ILE A 207 -4.47 -10.70 -20.60
C ILE A 207 -4.48 -12.24 -20.61
N SER A 208 -5.66 -12.87 -20.65
CA SER A 208 -5.76 -14.33 -20.76
C SER A 208 -5.16 -14.84 -22.06
N ARG A 209 -5.40 -14.17 -23.19
CA ARG A 209 -4.78 -14.52 -24.48
C ARG A 209 -3.26 -14.33 -24.48
N GLU A 210 -2.78 -13.22 -23.92
CA GLU A 210 -1.34 -12.95 -23.83
C GLU A 210 -0.59 -13.97 -22.96
N VAL A 211 -1.19 -14.37 -21.83
CA VAL A 211 -0.60 -15.36 -20.91
C VAL A 211 -0.83 -16.80 -21.38
N GLY A 212 -1.85 -17.04 -22.21
CA GLY A 212 -2.24 -18.37 -22.71
C GLY A 212 -3.12 -19.16 -21.73
N ILE A 213 -4.05 -18.48 -21.07
CA ILE A 213 -5.07 -19.06 -20.19
C ILE A 213 -6.24 -19.53 -21.07
N LYS A 214 -6.61 -20.81 -20.94
CA LYS A 214 -7.66 -21.47 -21.75
C LYS A 214 -9.05 -21.37 -21.13
N GLY A 215 -9.14 -20.89 -19.89
CA GLY A 215 -10.37 -20.79 -19.10
C GLY A 215 -10.16 -21.30 -17.68
N PRO A 216 -11.16 -21.17 -16.79
CA PRO A 216 -11.11 -21.79 -15.48
C PRO A 216 -11.20 -23.32 -15.57
N PRO A 217 -10.67 -24.05 -14.58
CA PRO A 217 -9.99 -23.51 -13.40
C PRO A 217 -8.52 -23.12 -13.65
N PHE A 218 -8.08 -22.04 -12.99
CA PHE A 218 -6.66 -21.68 -12.94
C PHE A 218 -6.28 -21.08 -11.57
N PHE A 219 -5.04 -21.32 -11.17
CA PHE A 219 -4.45 -20.88 -9.90
C PHE A 219 -3.24 -19.99 -10.15
N ILE A 220 -3.01 -19.03 -9.26
CA ILE A 220 -1.89 -18.11 -9.36
C ILE A 220 -0.88 -18.41 -8.24
N LEU A 221 0.38 -18.61 -8.60
CA LEU A 221 1.50 -18.71 -7.68
C LEU A 221 2.28 -17.39 -7.69
N VAL A 222 2.56 -16.85 -6.51
CA VAL A 222 3.37 -15.62 -6.36
C VAL A 222 4.59 -15.94 -5.48
N PRO A 223 5.68 -16.47 -6.09
CA PRO A 223 6.82 -17.00 -5.34
C PRO A 223 7.76 -15.94 -4.79
N GLY A 224 7.71 -14.71 -5.32
CA GLY A 224 8.53 -13.60 -4.83
C GLY A 224 7.95 -12.93 -3.59
N ALA A 225 8.73 -12.05 -2.98
CA ALA A 225 8.28 -11.17 -1.91
C ALA A 225 9.01 -9.81 -1.93
N GLY A 226 8.62 -8.89 -1.04
CA GLY A 226 9.29 -7.59 -0.93
C GLY A 226 10.73 -7.66 -0.38
N SER A 227 11.09 -8.78 0.22
CA SER A 227 12.46 -9.12 0.67
C SER A 227 12.64 -10.63 0.63
N LYS A 228 13.88 -11.11 0.42
CA LYS A 228 14.18 -12.54 0.34
C LYS A 228 13.83 -13.30 1.61
N ASP A 229 13.95 -12.67 2.78
CA ASP A 229 13.63 -13.29 4.07
C ASP A 229 12.13 -13.63 4.23
N LYS A 230 11.28 -13.05 3.36
CA LYS A 230 9.84 -13.34 3.31
C LYS A 230 9.48 -14.45 2.31
N GLU A 231 10.44 -14.93 1.52
CA GLU A 231 10.18 -15.91 0.47
C GLU A 231 10.14 -17.33 1.03
N TRP A 232 9.02 -18.02 0.84
CA TRP A 232 8.98 -19.47 0.97
C TRP A 232 9.78 -20.12 -0.17
N SER A 233 10.28 -21.34 0.05
CA SER A 233 11.24 -21.93 -0.87
C SER A 233 10.62 -22.14 -2.26
N PRO A 234 11.36 -21.87 -3.36
CA PRO A 234 10.85 -22.10 -4.71
C PRO A 234 10.44 -23.56 -4.94
N ASP A 235 11.15 -24.51 -4.34
CA ASP A 235 10.85 -25.94 -4.47
C ASP A 235 9.53 -26.31 -3.78
N SER A 236 9.18 -25.62 -2.69
CA SER A 236 7.87 -25.78 -2.07
C SER A 236 6.74 -25.20 -2.93
N PHE A 237 6.95 -24.04 -3.58
CA PHE A 237 6.02 -23.53 -4.61
C PHE A 237 5.85 -24.51 -5.77
N VAL A 238 6.93 -25.15 -6.23
CA VAL A 238 6.87 -26.17 -7.29
C VAL A 238 6.03 -27.37 -6.85
N ARG A 239 6.28 -27.91 -5.66
CA ARG A 239 5.51 -29.07 -5.15
C ARG A 239 4.03 -28.74 -4.98
N ALA A 240 3.69 -27.61 -4.36
CA ALA A 240 2.31 -27.17 -4.23
C ALA A 240 1.65 -26.89 -5.59
N GLY A 241 2.39 -26.27 -6.51
CA GLY A 241 1.95 -25.99 -7.87
C GLY A 241 1.65 -27.26 -8.67
N LYS A 242 2.42 -28.34 -8.48
CA LYS A 242 2.13 -29.64 -9.10
C LYS A 242 0.80 -30.24 -8.62
N LEU A 243 0.50 -30.14 -7.31
CA LEU A 243 -0.79 -30.59 -6.77
C LEU A 243 -1.95 -29.78 -7.36
N LEU A 244 -1.80 -28.45 -7.46
CA LEU A 244 -2.83 -27.58 -8.03
C LEU A 244 -2.99 -27.78 -9.54
N ALA A 245 -1.93 -28.17 -10.25
CA ALA A 245 -1.95 -28.43 -11.69
C ALA A 245 -2.89 -29.59 -12.07
N GLU A 246 -3.16 -30.51 -11.15
CA GLU A 246 -4.15 -31.58 -11.34
C GLU A 246 -5.59 -31.05 -11.39
N LYS A 247 -5.83 -29.86 -10.83
CA LYS A 247 -7.14 -29.23 -10.78
C LYS A 247 -7.32 -28.14 -11.81
N GLY A 248 -6.26 -27.44 -12.23
CA GLY A 248 -6.36 -26.33 -13.17
C GLY A 248 -5.02 -25.80 -13.65
N GLN A 249 -5.04 -24.83 -14.57
CA GLN A 249 -3.81 -24.25 -15.10
C GLN A 249 -3.07 -23.44 -14.02
N ILE A 250 -1.74 -23.49 -14.04
CA ILE A 250 -0.89 -22.73 -13.12
C ILE A 250 -0.34 -21.49 -13.81
N ILE A 251 -0.52 -20.33 -13.17
CA ILE A 251 0.07 -19.07 -13.58
C ILE A 251 1.04 -18.62 -12.51
N VAL A 252 2.32 -18.47 -12.85
CA VAL A 252 3.33 -17.92 -11.95
C VAL A 252 3.44 -16.42 -12.22
N ALA A 253 3.04 -15.61 -11.25
CA ALA A 253 3.00 -14.16 -11.37
C ALA A 253 4.04 -13.49 -10.45
N GLY A 254 4.60 -12.39 -10.94
CA GLY A 254 5.58 -11.59 -10.21
C GLY A 254 5.91 -10.30 -10.95
N SER A 255 6.80 -9.49 -10.37
CA SER A 255 7.31 -8.31 -11.05
C SER A 255 8.46 -8.67 -12.02
N PRO A 256 8.79 -7.80 -13.01
CA PRO A 256 9.87 -8.07 -13.96
C PRO A 256 11.24 -8.38 -13.32
N ASP A 257 11.55 -7.77 -12.17
CA ASP A 257 12.77 -8.04 -11.40
C ASP A 257 12.78 -9.43 -10.74
N GLN A 258 11.63 -10.10 -10.67
CA GLN A 258 11.46 -11.47 -10.16
C GLN A 258 11.36 -12.50 -11.31
N ALA A 259 11.70 -12.12 -12.55
CA ALA A 259 11.56 -12.97 -13.72
C ALA A 259 12.27 -14.33 -13.56
N ALA A 260 13.52 -14.31 -13.09
CA ALA A 260 14.31 -15.53 -12.92
C ALA A 260 13.68 -16.51 -11.90
N LEU A 261 13.14 -15.98 -10.79
CA LEU A 261 12.44 -16.77 -9.79
C LEU A 261 11.14 -17.36 -10.35
N CYS A 262 10.34 -16.55 -11.05
CA CYS A 262 9.09 -17.00 -11.65
C CYS A 262 9.34 -18.07 -12.72
N GLN A 263 10.37 -17.90 -13.54
CA GLN A 263 10.81 -18.87 -14.55
C GLN A 263 11.25 -20.19 -13.90
N ARG A 264 12.06 -20.14 -12.83
CA ARG A 264 12.49 -21.35 -12.10
C ARG A 264 11.28 -22.18 -11.65
N VAL A 265 10.29 -21.52 -11.05
CA VAL A 265 9.07 -22.21 -10.56
C VAL A 265 8.24 -22.72 -11.73
N ALA A 266 7.96 -21.89 -12.72
CA ALA A 266 7.10 -22.25 -13.86
C ALA A 266 7.67 -23.40 -14.70
N HIS A 267 8.96 -23.40 -15.01
CA HIS A 267 9.59 -24.46 -15.80
C HIS A 267 9.58 -25.82 -15.11
N SER A 268 9.38 -25.85 -13.78
CA SER A 268 9.32 -27.09 -13.00
C SER A 268 7.89 -27.65 -12.86
N ILE A 269 6.89 -26.96 -13.43
CA ILE A 269 5.47 -27.34 -13.39
C ILE A 269 4.95 -27.45 -14.83
N THR A 270 4.47 -28.64 -15.20
CA THR A 270 3.97 -28.91 -16.55
C THR A 270 2.87 -27.93 -16.97
N ASN A 271 3.02 -27.32 -18.16
CA ASN A 271 2.07 -26.36 -18.74
C ASN A 271 1.82 -25.07 -17.93
N ALA A 272 2.64 -24.77 -16.92
CA ALA A 272 2.54 -23.50 -16.22
C ALA A 272 2.85 -22.32 -17.15
N LYS A 273 2.19 -21.18 -16.90
CA LYS A 273 2.41 -19.92 -17.62
C LYS A 273 3.06 -18.89 -16.70
N ILE A 274 3.71 -17.90 -17.30
CA ILE A 274 4.37 -16.82 -16.57
C ILE A 274 3.65 -15.52 -16.87
N CYS A 275 3.36 -14.72 -15.84
CA CYS A 275 2.76 -13.39 -15.97
C CYS A 275 3.58 -12.35 -15.21
N LEU A 276 4.42 -11.59 -15.92
CA LEU A 276 5.23 -10.50 -15.36
C LEU A 276 4.67 -9.13 -15.73
N ALA A 277 3.36 -8.96 -15.55
CA ALA A 277 2.65 -7.74 -15.93
C ALA A 277 2.52 -6.76 -14.75
N PRO A 278 2.32 -5.46 -15.01
CA PRO A 278 1.94 -4.50 -13.98
C PRO A 278 0.72 -4.95 -13.18
N VAL A 279 0.68 -4.59 -11.90
CA VAL A 279 -0.37 -4.99 -10.94
C VAL A 279 -1.79 -4.74 -11.46
N GLY A 280 -2.02 -3.60 -12.12
CA GLY A 280 -3.34 -3.26 -12.67
C GLY A 280 -3.84 -4.25 -13.72
N ARG A 281 -2.90 -4.88 -14.46
CA ARG A 281 -3.21 -5.91 -15.45
C ARG A 281 -3.39 -7.27 -14.78
N VAL A 282 -2.49 -7.65 -13.87
CA VAL A 282 -2.57 -8.90 -13.09
C VAL A 282 -3.87 -8.96 -12.26
N ALA A 283 -4.39 -7.81 -11.85
CA ALA A 283 -5.68 -7.69 -11.16
C ALA A 283 -6.84 -8.38 -11.90
N ALA A 284 -6.86 -8.39 -13.23
CA ALA A 284 -7.92 -9.06 -13.99
C ALA A 284 -7.85 -10.59 -13.78
N LEU A 285 -6.63 -11.14 -13.77
CA LEU A 285 -6.40 -12.57 -13.49
C LEU A 285 -6.75 -12.90 -12.05
N LEU A 286 -6.34 -12.06 -11.08
CA LEU A 286 -6.68 -12.26 -9.67
C LEU A 286 -8.18 -12.22 -9.46
N GLN A 287 -8.93 -11.36 -10.15
CA GLN A 287 -10.38 -11.31 -10.01
C GLN A 287 -11.08 -12.61 -10.48
N ALA A 288 -10.49 -13.30 -11.46
CA ALA A 288 -11.09 -14.47 -12.11
C ALA A 288 -10.50 -15.82 -11.68
N CYS A 289 -9.39 -15.85 -10.94
CA CYS A 289 -8.73 -17.10 -10.56
C CYS A 289 -9.53 -17.90 -9.52
N ASN A 290 -9.28 -19.20 -9.47
CA ASN A 290 -9.85 -20.11 -8.47
C ASN A 290 -9.12 -20.03 -7.12
N GLY A 291 -7.86 -19.60 -7.13
CA GLY A 291 -7.12 -19.37 -5.91
C GLY A 291 -5.71 -18.85 -6.14
N VAL A 292 -5.13 -18.31 -5.07
CA VAL A 292 -3.77 -17.75 -5.06
C VAL A 292 -2.96 -18.39 -3.94
N LEU A 293 -1.76 -18.86 -4.25
CA LEU A 293 -0.74 -19.24 -3.28
C LEU A 293 0.41 -18.23 -3.37
N SER A 294 0.73 -17.56 -2.27
CA SER A 294 1.66 -16.44 -2.27
C SER A 294 2.46 -16.37 -0.97
N ASN A 295 3.60 -15.67 -0.98
CA ASN A 295 4.17 -15.10 0.24
C ASN A 295 3.36 -13.86 0.70
N ASP A 296 3.81 -13.16 1.76
CA ASP A 296 3.28 -11.84 2.15
C ASP A 296 3.57 -10.78 1.07
N THR A 297 2.68 -10.67 0.07
CA THR A 297 2.81 -9.79 -1.09
C THR A 297 1.54 -8.97 -1.34
N GLY A 298 1.68 -7.81 -1.98
CA GLY A 298 0.52 -6.99 -2.37
C GLY A 298 -0.48 -7.72 -3.29
N LEU A 299 -0.05 -8.72 -4.08
CA LEU A 299 -0.96 -9.51 -4.92
C LEU A 299 -1.86 -10.43 -4.08
N ALA A 300 -1.35 -11.00 -2.98
CA ALA A 300 -2.15 -11.78 -2.04
C ALA A 300 -3.25 -10.92 -1.39
N HIS A 301 -2.88 -9.70 -0.97
CA HIS A 301 -3.82 -8.72 -0.40
C HIS A 301 -4.91 -8.34 -1.40
N LEU A 302 -4.53 -8.09 -2.65
CA LEU A 302 -5.47 -7.73 -3.71
C LEU A 302 -6.43 -8.88 -4.04
N ALA A 303 -5.94 -10.12 -4.12
CA ALA A 303 -6.78 -11.30 -4.36
C ALA A 303 -7.81 -11.54 -3.25
N ALA A 304 -7.40 -11.37 -1.98
CA ALA A 304 -8.29 -11.52 -0.83
C ALA A 304 -9.42 -10.50 -0.87
N ALA A 305 -9.13 -9.26 -1.27
CA ALA A 305 -10.14 -8.23 -1.42
C ALA A 305 -11.11 -8.44 -2.59
N TYR A 306 -10.68 -9.11 -3.66
CA TYR A 306 -11.60 -9.64 -4.68
C TYR A 306 -12.43 -10.84 -4.20
N GLY A 307 -12.23 -11.29 -2.96
CA GLY A 307 -12.93 -12.44 -2.39
C GLY A 307 -12.47 -13.77 -2.97
N ARG A 308 -11.24 -13.85 -3.49
CA ARG A 308 -10.68 -15.13 -3.95
C ARG A 308 -10.13 -15.92 -2.77
N LYS A 309 -10.06 -17.25 -2.92
CA LYS A 309 -9.31 -18.10 -1.99
C LYS A 309 -7.83 -17.75 -2.09
N VAL A 310 -7.22 -17.40 -0.97
CA VAL A 310 -5.81 -17.01 -0.86
C VAL A 310 -5.16 -17.81 0.25
N VAL A 311 -4.07 -18.48 -0.08
CA VAL A 311 -3.13 -19.06 0.88
C VAL A 311 -1.89 -18.19 0.92
N VAL A 312 -1.52 -17.73 2.12
CA VAL A 312 -0.30 -16.96 2.35
C VAL A 312 0.65 -17.72 3.26
N VAL A 313 1.89 -17.90 2.81
CA VAL A 313 2.98 -18.40 3.65
C VAL A 313 3.81 -17.21 4.15
N PHE A 314 3.79 -17.02 5.47
CA PHE A 314 4.56 -16.01 6.18
C PHE A 314 5.88 -16.62 6.67
N LYS A 315 7.02 -16.00 6.32
CA LYS A 315 8.34 -16.36 6.85
C LYS A 315 8.75 -15.41 7.96
N ASP A 316 9.13 -14.18 7.61
CA ASP A 316 9.64 -13.18 8.55
C ASP A 316 8.56 -12.35 9.24
N THR A 317 7.45 -12.04 8.56
CA THR A 317 6.34 -11.25 9.12
C THR A 317 5.34 -12.09 9.90
N ASP A 318 4.66 -11.49 10.88
CA ASP A 318 3.61 -12.16 11.66
C ASP A 318 2.22 -11.94 11.00
N PRO A 319 1.50 -13.02 10.66
CA PRO A 319 0.16 -12.94 10.07
C PRO A 319 -0.84 -12.17 10.94
N ALA A 320 -0.68 -12.12 12.27
CA ALA A 320 -1.56 -11.35 13.15
C ALA A 320 -1.63 -9.87 12.74
N PHE A 321 -0.54 -9.31 12.23
CA PHE A 321 -0.45 -7.90 11.84
C PHE A 321 -0.61 -7.64 10.34
N TYR A 322 -0.34 -8.65 9.51
CA TYR A 322 -0.15 -8.47 8.06
C TYR A 322 -0.99 -9.40 7.18
N ALA A 323 -1.88 -10.22 7.76
CA ALA A 323 -2.75 -11.08 6.98
C ALA A 323 -3.59 -10.28 5.97
N PRO A 324 -3.82 -10.81 4.76
CA PRO A 324 -4.80 -10.23 3.86
C PRO A 324 -6.19 -10.11 4.49
N LEU A 325 -6.87 -9.01 4.20
CA LEU A 325 -8.26 -8.81 4.59
C LEU A 325 -9.16 -9.19 3.41
N GLY A 326 -10.06 -10.13 3.63
CA GLY A 326 -11.04 -10.57 2.65
C GLY A 326 -12.28 -11.17 3.32
N PRO A 327 -13.30 -11.56 2.55
CA PRO A 327 -14.49 -12.23 3.06
C PRO A 327 -14.17 -13.44 3.95
N LYS A 328 -15.07 -13.76 4.89
CA LYS A 328 -14.88 -14.86 5.85
C LYS A 328 -14.58 -16.17 5.10
N GLY A 329 -13.49 -16.84 5.47
CA GLY A 329 -13.08 -18.12 4.92
C GLY A 329 -12.33 -18.07 3.59
N CYS A 330 -12.00 -16.88 3.06
CA CYS A 330 -11.21 -16.80 1.82
C CYS A 330 -9.69 -16.75 2.07
N VAL A 331 -9.24 -16.32 3.25
CA VAL A 331 -7.80 -16.19 3.58
C VAL A 331 -7.37 -17.30 4.52
N HIS A 332 -6.28 -17.98 4.15
CA HIS A 332 -5.62 -19.00 4.95
C HIS A 332 -4.15 -18.64 5.09
N THR A 333 -3.62 -18.64 6.31
CA THR A 333 -2.24 -18.23 6.56
C THR A 333 -1.46 -19.35 7.23
N PHE A 334 -0.22 -19.55 6.81
CA PHE A 334 0.74 -20.46 7.42
C PHE A 334 1.98 -19.68 7.82
N LYS A 335 2.58 -20.00 8.97
CA LYS A 335 3.84 -19.40 9.43
C LYS A 335 4.93 -20.46 9.35
N ASP A 336 5.93 -20.21 8.51
CA ASP A 336 7.12 -21.04 8.30
C ASP A 336 6.80 -22.56 8.21
N TYR A 337 5.92 -22.93 7.27
CA TYR A 337 5.33 -24.26 7.22
C TYR A 337 5.64 -24.98 5.91
N ASP A 338 6.15 -26.21 5.98
CA ASP A 338 6.72 -26.92 4.82
C ASP A 338 5.89 -28.10 4.29
N ARG A 339 4.81 -28.51 4.98
CA ARG A 339 3.92 -29.57 4.48
C ARG A 339 3.00 -29.03 3.39
N VAL A 340 3.48 -29.09 2.15
CA VAL A 340 2.84 -28.48 0.97
C VAL A 340 1.41 -28.98 0.71
N GLU A 341 1.09 -30.21 1.09
CA GLU A 341 -0.25 -30.79 0.92
C GLU A 341 -1.28 -30.07 1.81
N VAL A 342 -0.86 -29.73 3.02
CA VAL A 342 -1.68 -28.97 3.98
C VAL A 342 -1.79 -27.51 3.55
N VAL A 343 -0.68 -26.93 3.06
CA VAL A 343 -0.67 -25.54 2.55
C VAL A 343 -1.60 -25.40 1.34
N ALA A 344 -1.58 -26.35 0.41
CA ALA A 344 -2.39 -26.30 -0.81
C ALA A 344 -3.86 -26.72 -0.59
N ALA A 345 -4.17 -27.46 0.48
CA ALA A 345 -5.50 -28.01 0.74
C ALA A 345 -6.66 -26.99 0.63
N PRO A 346 -6.56 -25.75 1.15
CA PRO A 346 -7.63 -24.77 1.01
C PRO A 346 -7.96 -24.43 -0.45
N LEU A 347 -6.97 -24.48 -1.34
CA LEU A 347 -7.14 -24.18 -2.77
C LEU A 347 -7.64 -25.40 -3.59
N LEU A 348 -7.59 -26.61 -3.02
CA LEU A 348 -8.05 -27.85 -3.66
C LEU A 348 -9.52 -28.18 -3.33
N SER A 349 -10.07 -27.54 -2.30
CA SER A 349 -11.49 -27.62 -1.89
C SER A 349 -12.41 -26.78 -2.76
#